data_AF-A0A673H218-F1
#
_entry.id   AF-A0A673H218-F1
#
_cell.length_a   1.000
_cell.length_b   1.000
_cell.length_c   1.000
_cell.angle_alpha   90.00
_cell.angle_beta   90.00
_cell.angle_gamma   90.00
#
_symmetry.space_group_name_H-M   'P 1'
#
loop_
_entity.id
_entity.type
_entity.pdbx_description
1 polymer ?
#
loop_
_entity_poly.entity_id
_entity_poly.type
_entity_poly.pdbx_seq_one_letter_code
_entity_poly.pdbx_strand_id
1 'polypeptide(L)'
;IDISKLCLIKLAPQPAGPSRVSQSSSPLQHSFLTGVSDVREMEGGLLNLLNDFHSGKLQAFGKVCSFEQLEHVREMQERLARLHFSLDSHVEELSEDQRKNASDRNLEHLLSNVRYYLIFFNNASLVGLHN
;
A
#
# COMPACT_ATOMS: atom_id res chain seq x y z
N ILE A 1 -0.04 -16.17 -1.14
CA ILE A 1 -0.41 -14.99 -1.95
C ILE A 1 0.80 -14.69 -2.82
N ASP A 2 0.66 -14.88 -4.13
CA ASP A 2 1.75 -14.79 -5.11
C ASP A 2 2.00 -13.32 -5.49
N ILE A 3 3.18 -12.80 -5.19
CA ILE A 3 3.54 -11.38 -5.39
C ILE A 3 3.64 -11.03 -6.89
N SER A 4 3.85 -12.02 -7.77
CA SER A 4 3.81 -11.84 -9.22
C SER A 4 2.43 -11.40 -9.72
N LYS A 5 1.35 -11.70 -8.98
CA LYS A 5 0.00 -11.24 -9.30
C LYS A 5 -0.25 -9.76 -8.97
N LEU A 6 0.58 -9.13 -8.12
CA LEU A 6 0.41 -7.72 -7.77
C LEU A 6 0.77 -6.78 -8.94
N CYS A 7 1.74 -7.16 -9.78
CA CYS A 7 2.11 -6.38 -10.97
C CYS A 7 1.07 -6.47 -12.10
N LEU A 8 0.37 -7.60 -12.25
CA LEU A 8 -0.64 -7.79 -13.30
C LEU A 8 -1.93 -6.99 -13.10
N ILE A 9 -2.24 -6.57 -11.87
CA ILE A 9 -3.44 -5.77 -11.57
C ILE A 9 -3.32 -4.34 -12.12
N LYS A 10 -2.12 -3.86 -12.43
CA LYS A 10 -1.91 -2.45 -12.82
C LYS A 10 -2.26 -2.13 -14.28
N LEU A 11 -2.60 -3.12 -15.12
CA LEU A 11 -2.73 -2.93 -16.58
C LEU A 11 -3.97 -3.59 -17.24
N ALA A 12 -4.92 -4.18 -16.50
CA ALA A 12 -6.12 -4.76 -17.12
C ALA A 12 -7.26 -3.70 -17.26
N PRO A 13 -7.84 -3.49 -18.46
CA PRO A 13 -9.08 -2.76 -18.59
C PRO A 13 -10.21 -3.58 -17.96
N GLN A 14 -10.99 -2.99 -17.06
CA GLN A 14 -12.05 -3.71 -16.35
C GLN A 14 -13.13 -4.26 -17.31
N PRO A 15 -13.53 -5.54 -17.19
CA PRO A 15 -14.64 -6.09 -17.94
C PRO A 15 -15.97 -5.70 -17.29
N ALA A 16 -16.86 -5.08 -18.08
CA ALA A 16 -18.24 -4.83 -17.72
C ALA A 16 -18.99 -6.16 -17.53
N GLY A 17 -19.50 -6.40 -16.32
CA GLY A 17 -20.37 -7.54 -15.98
C GLY A 17 -21.80 -7.37 -16.52
N PRO A 18 -22.61 -8.46 -16.57
CA PRO A 18 -23.75 -8.56 -17.46
C PRO A 18 -24.98 -7.80 -16.95
N SER A 19 -25.56 -7.01 -17.83
CA SER A 19 -26.83 -6.31 -17.65
C SER A 19 -28.02 -7.27 -17.68
N ARG A 20 -28.95 -7.11 -16.71
CA ARG A 20 -30.39 -7.30 -16.93
C ARG A 20 -31.20 -6.23 -16.18
N VAL A 21 -31.56 -5.17 -16.93
CA VAL A 21 -32.82 -4.39 -17.00
C VAL A 21 -33.62 -4.27 -15.69
N SER A 22 -33.96 -3.12 -15.10
CA SER A 22 -34.15 -1.76 -15.60
C SER A 22 -34.18 -0.81 -14.39
N GLN A 23 -33.30 0.18 -14.34
CA GLN A 23 -33.54 1.44 -13.65
C GLN A 23 -32.54 2.44 -14.22
N SER A 24 -33.08 3.31 -15.08
CA SER A 24 -32.48 4.53 -15.64
C SER A 24 -31.00 4.73 -15.34
N SER A 25 -30.14 4.40 -16.31
CA SER A 25 -28.84 5.04 -16.43
C SER A 25 -29.05 6.52 -16.75
N SER A 26 -29.37 7.32 -15.73
CA SER A 26 -29.02 8.72 -15.78
C SER A 26 -27.51 8.77 -15.99
N PRO A 27 -26.98 9.51 -16.98
CA PRO A 27 -25.57 9.82 -17.04
C PRO A 27 -25.12 10.30 -15.65
N LEU A 28 -23.88 10.04 -15.23
CA LEU A 28 -23.31 10.70 -14.05
C LEU A 28 -23.41 12.21 -14.28
N GLN A 29 -24.53 12.79 -13.85
CA GLN A 29 -24.75 14.21 -13.78
C GLN A 29 -23.88 14.64 -12.62
N HIS A 30 -22.67 15.12 -12.91
CA HIS A 30 -21.98 16.01 -11.99
C HIS A 30 -22.89 17.23 -11.86
N SER A 31 -23.87 17.16 -10.97
CA SER A 31 -24.60 18.34 -10.54
C SER A 31 -23.53 19.21 -9.91
N PHE A 32 -23.04 20.18 -10.67
CA PHE A 32 -22.38 21.35 -10.11
C PHE A 32 -23.23 21.80 -8.92
N LEU A 33 -22.60 22.11 -7.78
CA LEU A 33 -23.29 22.57 -6.57
C LEU A 33 -24.22 23.73 -6.95
N THR A 34 -25.50 23.42 -7.20
CA THR A 34 -26.42 24.35 -7.85
C THR A 34 -27.15 25.22 -6.84
N GLY A 35 -27.01 24.93 -5.53
CA GLY A 35 -27.52 25.74 -4.44
C GLY A 35 -26.42 26.43 -3.65
N VAL A 36 -26.67 27.70 -3.26
CA VAL A 36 -25.81 28.44 -2.30
C VAL A 36 -25.73 27.71 -0.95
N SER A 37 -26.74 26.89 -0.62
CA SER A 37 -26.74 26.05 0.58
C SER A 37 -25.72 24.90 0.50
N ASP A 38 -25.59 24.23 -0.64
CA ASP A 38 -24.65 23.13 -0.83
C ASP A 38 -23.19 23.62 -0.76
N VAL A 39 -22.92 24.82 -1.29
CA VAL A 39 -21.61 25.47 -1.22
C VAL A 39 -21.24 25.80 0.22
N ARG A 40 -22.18 26.35 1.01
CA ARG A 40 -21.95 26.70 2.43
C ARG A 40 -21.77 25.46 3.30
N GLU A 41 -22.49 24.38 3.00
CA GLU A 41 -22.32 23.11 3.71
C GLU A 41 -20.92 22.53 3.48
N MET A 42 -20.46 22.52 2.23
CA MET A 42 -19.10 22.10 1.89
C MET A 42 -18.03 23.00 2.51
N GLU A 43 -18.23 24.33 2.49
CA GLU A 43 -17.34 25.29 3.15
C GLU A 43 -17.26 25.01 4.66
N GLY A 44 -18.40 24.76 5.32
CA GLY A 44 -18.45 24.36 6.72
C GLY A 44 -17.71 23.05 6.98
N GLY A 45 -17.87 22.05 6.11
CA GLY A 45 -17.14 20.79 6.17
C GLY A 45 -15.62 20.97 6.06
N LEU A 46 -15.15 21.78 5.11
CA LEU A 46 -13.73 22.07 4.91
C LEU A 46 -13.11 22.88 6.07
N LEU A 47 -13.85 23.85 6.61
CA LEU A 47 -13.41 24.62 7.79
C LEU A 47 -13.27 23.74 9.02
N ASN A 48 -14.22 22.82 9.25
CA ASN A 48 -14.13 21.85 10.33
C ASN A 48 -12.95 20.89 10.13
N LEU A 49 -12.70 20.45 8.89
CA LEU A 49 -11.54 19.62 8.57
C LEU A 49 -10.22 20.34 8.87
N LEU A 50 -10.10 21.62 8.51
CA LEU A 50 -8.94 22.46 8.84
C LEU A 50 -8.80 22.64 10.35
N ASN A 51 -9.90 22.82 11.08
CA ASN A 51 -9.88 22.92 12.55
C ASN A 51 -9.37 21.62 13.19
N ASP A 52 -9.87 20.47 12.72
CA ASP A 52 -9.42 19.17 13.17
C ASP A 52 -7.92 18.94 12.84
N PHE A 53 -7.41 19.51 11.74
CA PHE A 53 -5.98 19.47 11.39
C PHE A 53 -5.12 20.34 12.32
N HIS A 54 -5.50 21.60 12.54
CA HIS A 54 -4.75 22.52 13.42
C HIS A 54 -4.80 22.10 14.90
N SER A 55 -5.91 21.51 15.34
CA SER A 55 -6.04 20.97 16.71
C SER A 55 -5.31 19.64 16.90
N GLY A 56 -4.75 19.05 15.82
CA GLY A 56 -4.07 17.76 15.86
C GLY A 56 -4.98 16.57 16.09
N LYS A 57 -6.31 16.76 16.03
CA LYS A 57 -7.32 15.69 16.11
C LYS A 57 -7.30 14.83 14.84
N LEU A 58 -7.02 15.44 13.70
CA LEU A 58 -6.80 14.73 12.44
C LEU A 58 -5.32 14.38 12.30
N GLN A 59 -4.98 13.13 12.58
CA GLN A 59 -3.64 12.57 12.33
C GLN A 59 -3.74 11.53 11.21
N ALA A 60 -3.00 11.74 10.12
CA ALA A 60 -2.90 10.75 9.04
C ALA A 60 -2.10 9.51 9.46
N PHE A 61 -1.18 9.68 10.40
CA PHE A 61 -0.33 8.63 10.95
C PHE A 61 -0.53 8.55 12.46
N GLY A 62 -0.80 7.35 12.97
CA GLY A 62 -1.22 7.16 14.36
C GLY A 62 -0.08 7.26 15.37
N LYS A 63 -0.42 7.37 16.66
CA LYS A 63 0.54 7.37 17.79
C LYS A 63 1.47 6.15 17.85
N VAL A 64 1.13 5.06 17.16
CA VAL A 64 1.85 3.78 17.21
C VAL A 64 2.97 3.70 16.15
N CYS A 65 2.87 4.44 15.05
CA CYS A 65 3.85 4.43 13.97
C CYS A 65 3.93 5.81 13.29
N SER A 66 5.09 6.46 13.41
CA SER A 66 5.35 7.77 12.80
C SER A 66 5.50 7.66 11.28
N PHE A 67 5.36 8.78 10.57
CA PHE A 67 5.64 8.84 9.14
C PHE A 67 7.07 8.38 8.80
N GLU A 68 8.06 8.78 9.60
CA GLU A 68 9.46 8.37 9.44
C GLU A 68 9.64 6.85 9.64
N GLN A 69 8.92 6.25 10.59
CA GLN A 69 8.94 4.80 10.76
C GLN A 69 8.31 4.08 9.55
N LEU A 70 7.24 4.62 8.98
CA LEU A 70 6.64 4.08 7.75
C LEU A 70 7.55 4.26 6.53
N GLU A 71 8.30 5.35 6.48
CA GLU A 71 9.32 5.60 5.46
C GLU A 71 10.39 4.50 5.48
N HIS A 72 10.92 4.19 6.67
CA HIS A 72 11.89 3.11 6.84
C HIS A 72 11.31 1.75 6.43
N VAL A 73 10.05 1.46 6.78
CA VAL A 73 9.39 0.22 6.32
C VAL A 73 9.33 0.16 4.80
N ARG A 74 9.00 1.27 4.13
CA ARG A 74 9.00 1.34 2.66
C ARG A 74 10.38 1.06 2.09
N GLU A 75 11.44 1.66 2.63
CA GLU A 75 12.81 1.41 2.19
C GLU A 75 13.23 -0.06 2.37
N MET A 76 12.87 -0.65 3.51
CA MET A 76 13.15 -2.07 3.80
C MET A 76 12.43 -2.99 2.81
N GLN A 77 11.18 -2.68 2.47
CA GLN A 77 10.42 -3.39 1.44
C GLN A 77 11.06 -3.23 0.06
N GLU A 78 11.50 -2.02 -0.31
CA GLU A 78 12.14 -1.76 -1.59
C GLU A 78 13.46 -2.53 -1.74
N ARG A 79 14.28 -2.55 -0.68
CA ARG A 79 15.51 -3.34 -0.65
C ARG A 79 15.24 -4.84 -0.81
N LEU A 80 14.20 -5.35 -0.15
CA LEU A 80 13.80 -6.75 -0.28
C LEU A 80 13.32 -7.08 -1.69
N ALA A 81 12.55 -6.19 -2.32
CA ALA A 81 12.10 -6.36 -3.70
C ALA A 81 13.27 -6.38 -4.69
N ARG A 82 14.25 -5.48 -4.53
CA ARG A 82 15.48 -5.50 -5.34
C ARG A 82 16.27 -6.80 -5.16
N LEU A 83 16.40 -7.28 -3.92
CA LEU A 83 17.06 -8.54 -3.62
C LEU A 83 16.32 -9.71 -4.28
N HIS A 84 14.99 -9.76 -4.19
CA HIS A 84 14.17 -10.77 -4.85
C HIS A 84 14.44 -10.80 -6.36
N PHE A 85 14.37 -9.65 -7.04
CA PHE A 85 14.63 -9.61 -8.49
C PHE A 85 16.05 -10.02 -8.86
N SER A 86 17.05 -9.64 -8.05
CA SER A 86 18.42 -10.10 -8.26
C SER A 86 18.52 -11.63 -8.10
N LEU A 87 17.96 -12.20 -7.04
CA LEU A 87 17.98 -13.66 -6.83
C LEU A 87 17.21 -14.43 -7.90
N ASP A 88 16.08 -13.89 -8.34
CA ASP A 88 15.22 -14.47 -9.38
C ASP A 88 15.94 -14.48 -10.74
N SER A 89 16.64 -13.40 -11.11
CA SER A 89 17.41 -13.36 -12.35
C SER A 89 18.50 -14.44 -12.41
N HIS A 90 19.10 -14.78 -11.27
CA HIS A 90 20.10 -15.85 -11.21
C HIS A 90 19.47 -17.25 -11.35
N VAL A 91 18.20 -17.43 -10.97
CA VAL A 91 17.50 -18.73 -11.10
C VAL A 91 17.12 -19.03 -12.54
N GLU A 92 16.74 -18.00 -13.32
CA GLU A 92 16.41 -18.13 -14.73
C GLU A 92 17.59 -18.60 -15.59
N GLU A 93 18.83 -18.40 -15.14
CA GLU A 93 20.05 -18.85 -15.82
C GLU A 93 20.46 -20.30 -15.48
N LEU A 94 19.84 -20.93 -14.47
CA LEU A 94 20.19 -22.26 -14.00
C LEU A 94 19.45 -23.37 -14.74
N SER A 95 20.07 -24.56 -14.79
CA SER A 95 19.42 -25.78 -15.27
C SER A 95 18.21 -26.17 -14.40
N GLU A 96 17.22 -26.84 -14.98
CA GLU A 96 15.97 -27.20 -14.29
C GLU A 96 16.20 -27.94 -12.96
N ASP A 97 17.19 -28.85 -12.93
CA ASP A 97 17.57 -29.64 -11.76
C ASP A 97 18.13 -28.79 -10.61
N GLN A 98 18.72 -27.63 -10.93
CA GLN A 98 19.32 -26.72 -9.96
C GLN A 98 18.35 -25.65 -9.45
N ARG A 99 17.33 -25.29 -10.25
CA ARG A 99 16.39 -24.20 -9.91
C ARG A 99 15.66 -24.43 -8.60
N LYS A 100 15.22 -25.65 -8.31
CA LYS A 100 14.49 -25.95 -7.07
C LYS A 100 15.35 -25.68 -5.84
N ASN A 101 16.58 -26.19 -5.85
CA ASN A 101 17.53 -26.00 -4.76
C ASN A 101 17.95 -24.53 -4.60
N ALA A 102 18.14 -23.81 -5.71
CA ALA A 102 18.44 -22.38 -5.69
C ALA A 102 17.25 -21.56 -5.16
N SER A 103 16.04 -21.86 -5.60
CA SER A 103 14.81 -21.20 -5.14
C SER A 103 14.57 -21.40 -3.65
N ASP A 104 14.82 -22.60 -3.11
CA ASP A 104 14.65 -22.88 -1.68
C ASP A 104 15.65 -22.06 -0.83
N ARG A 105 16.93 -21.98 -1.27
CA ARG A 105 17.94 -21.13 -0.61
C ARG A 105 17.61 -19.64 -0.70
N ASN A 106 17.14 -19.20 -1.87
CA ASN A 106 16.74 -17.82 -2.10
C ASN A 106 15.57 -17.43 -1.18
N LEU A 107 14.58 -18.32 -1.04
CA LEU A 107 13.45 -18.11 -0.13
C LEU A 107 13.92 -18.01 1.32
N GLU A 108 14.81 -18.90 1.77
CA GLU A 108 15.37 -18.83 3.12
C GLU A 108 16.10 -17.51 3.37
N HIS A 109 16.88 -17.05 2.39
CA HIS A 109 17.57 -15.76 2.47
C HIS A 109 16.60 -14.58 2.58
N LEU A 110 15.53 -14.57 1.76
CA LEU A 110 14.50 -13.54 1.83
C LEU A 110 13.75 -13.57 3.17
N LEU A 111 13.40 -14.75 3.67
CA LEU A 111 12.73 -14.92 4.97
C LEU A 111 13.61 -14.47 6.14
N SER A 112 14.92 -14.72 6.07
CA SER A 112 15.88 -14.23 7.05
C SER A 112 15.90 -12.68 7.09
N ASN A 113 15.92 -12.03 5.93
CA ASN A 113 15.84 -10.57 5.84
C ASN A 113 14.51 -10.02 6.39
N VAL A 114 13.38 -10.63 6.02
CA VAL A 114 12.05 -10.26 6.57
C VAL A 114 12.03 -10.38 8.09
N ARG A 115 12.56 -11.47 8.64
CA ARG A 115 12.63 -11.69 10.09
C ARG A 115 13.49 -10.62 10.77
N TYR A 116 14.66 -10.33 10.22
CA TYR A 116 15.53 -9.27 10.72
C TYR A 116 14.82 -7.92 10.73
N TYR A 117 14.13 -7.58 9.63
CA TYR A 117 13.36 -6.35 9.49
C TYR A 117 12.19 -6.25 10.47
N LEU A 118 11.45 -7.34 10.71
CA LEU A 118 10.41 -7.37 11.73
C LEU A 118 10.99 -7.13 13.12
N ILE A 119 12.09 -7.79 13.47
CA ILE A 119 12.75 -7.61 14.77
C ILE A 119 13.22 -6.17 14.91
N PHE A 120 13.91 -5.62 13.92
CA PHE A 120 14.39 -4.24 13.94
C PHE A 120 13.23 -3.24 14.11
N PHE A 121 12.16 -3.38 13.33
CA PHE A 121 11.00 -2.49 13.42
C PHE A 121 10.31 -2.58 14.79
N ASN A 122 10.08 -3.80 15.31
CA ASN A 122 9.46 -3.97 16.63
C ASN A 122 10.34 -3.39 17.75
N ASN A 123 11.66 -3.57 17.68
CA ASN A 123 12.57 -2.97 18.67
C ASN A 123 12.62 -1.44 18.55
N ALA A 124 12.65 -0.90 17.33
CA ALA A 124 12.62 0.55 17.11
C ALA A 124 11.31 1.19 17.59
N SER A 125 10.16 0.53 17.40
CA SER A 125 8.88 0.97 17.98
C SER A 125 8.86 0.91 19.51
N LEU A 126 9.54 -0.07 20.14
CA LEU A 126 9.67 -0.13 21.61
C LEU A 126 10.51 1.03 22.17
N VAL A 127 11.56 1.46 21.46
CA VAL A 127 12.36 2.64 21.85
C VAL A 127 11.57 3.94 21.67
N GLY A 128 10.70 4.02 20.65
CA GLY A 128 9.83 5.17 20.39
C GLY A 128 8.66 5.36 21.37
N LEU A 129 8.35 4.36 22.21
CA LEU A 129 7.32 4.45 23.26
C LEU A 129 7.82 5.09 24.57
N HIS A 130 9.09 5.51 24.64
CA HIS A 130 9.71 6.11 25.83
C HIS A 130 10.03 7.61 25.65
N ASN A 131 9.28 8.34 24.82
CA ASN A 131 9.29 9.81 24.80
C ASN A 131 7.87 10.37 24.79
#